data_AF-A0A6C0K6M8-F1
#
_entry.id   AF-A0A6C0K6M8-F1
#
_cell.length_a   1.000
_cell.length_b   1.000
_cell.length_c   1.000
_cell.angle_alpha   90.00
_cell.angle_beta   90.00
_cell.angle_gamma   90.00
#
_symmetry.space_group_name_H-M   'P 1'
#
loop_
_entity.id
_entity.type
_entity.pdbx_description
1 polymer ?
#
loop_
_entity_poly.entity_id
_entity_poly.type
_entity_poly.pdbx_seq_one_letter_code
_entity_poly.pdbx_strand_id
1 'polypeptide(L)'
;MSIIQGLIETEFAGRPKITIVNNNPKYDVVNYITSNVIFTILNGGSILVGTTVYSNLITNYIDGVGGSSQWTSSGTKIYYNTSNVGIGTTDPLAPLHIYNTSNVRLLVDTITTGTATVEFRRGIGADMQNDYRFINDTDGNIKLQFENSTQAFSNLSANLAWFSSNETIIHKNTSMNGRVGIGTTYHATRSLDVVGSVNISGTLSVASSNSIITNSLTNSTSLVIHNGIIPQTSSTSSSIEFIRGTAADTNRDYKLGNYGAEFKVISSTSGVDTDYIKITTAGAIFNPSGTASWNTSSDRRIKENIERASYDKCYENINKLELNRFNYVEGFNMVSRDKKQLGFIAQEVYDIFPKAISSHEYYTDTLSIPNLLSIDISQINYSLYGAVKKLIEINEEDEKHLNSFNNRIKTIKTILNIAMELTTSNLLDTSSNVILDTSNILDT
;
A
#
# COMPACT_ATOMS: atom_id res chain seq x y z
N MET A 1 -16.10 42.48 108.55
CA MET A 1 -17.06 42.73 107.46
C MET A 1 -16.29 42.70 106.16
N SER A 2 -16.50 41.66 105.35
CA SER A 2 -15.83 41.48 104.06
C SER A 2 -16.37 42.49 103.06
N ILE A 3 -15.50 43.01 102.18
CA ILE A 3 -15.76 43.95 101.07
C ILE A 3 -17.01 43.57 100.24
N ILE A 4 -17.43 42.30 100.31
CA ILE A 4 -18.61 41.74 99.64
C ILE A 4 -19.94 42.34 100.14
N GLN A 5 -20.04 42.80 101.40
CA GLN A 5 -21.33 43.28 101.94
C GLN A 5 -21.69 44.71 101.47
N GLY A 6 -20.72 45.48 100.99
CA GLY A 6 -20.91 46.87 100.54
C GLY A 6 -21.38 47.04 99.09
N LEU A 7 -21.42 45.96 98.29
CA LEU A 7 -21.87 46.00 96.88
C LEU A 7 -23.34 45.55 96.71
N ILE A 8 -24.06 45.26 97.80
CA ILE A 8 -25.38 44.61 97.77
C ILE A 8 -26.55 45.61 97.76
N GLU A 9 -26.33 46.86 98.18
CA GLU A 9 -27.42 47.82 98.36
C GLU A 9 -27.25 49.02 97.44
N THR A 10 -27.50 48.81 96.15
CA THR A 10 -28.26 49.74 95.28
C THR A 10 -28.28 49.18 93.88
N GLU A 11 -29.50 48.98 93.37
CA GLU A 11 -29.87 48.83 91.96
C GLU A 11 -29.29 47.61 91.22
N PHE A 12 -30.13 46.62 90.91
CA PHE A 12 -30.16 45.81 89.66
C PHE A 12 -31.07 44.59 89.89
N ALA A 13 -32.35 44.84 90.19
CA ALA A 13 -33.37 43.80 90.14
C ALA A 13 -33.50 43.31 88.68
N GLY A 14 -33.16 42.05 88.43
CA GLY A 14 -33.32 41.41 87.11
C GLY A 14 -32.04 41.06 86.36
N ARG A 15 -30.84 41.37 86.87
CA ARG A 15 -29.58 40.88 86.28
C ARG A 15 -29.08 39.62 87.02
N PRO A 16 -28.57 38.59 86.31
CA PRO A 16 -28.02 37.41 86.97
C PRO A 16 -26.81 37.80 87.84
N LYS A 17 -26.92 37.57 89.16
CA LYS A 17 -25.86 37.84 90.13
C LYS A 17 -24.87 36.68 90.12
N ILE A 18 -23.81 36.81 89.32
CA ILE A 18 -22.76 35.81 89.14
C ILE A 18 -21.59 36.13 90.07
N THR A 19 -21.02 35.12 90.73
CA THR A 19 -19.78 35.26 91.54
C THR A 19 -18.77 34.19 91.14
N ILE A 20 -17.48 34.53 91.16
CA ILE A 20 -16.39 33.59 90.93
C ILE A 20 -15.85 33.14 92.28
N VAL A 21 -15.83 31.83 92.52
CA VAL A 21 -15.34 31.20 93.75
C VAL A 21 -14.07 30.43 93.42
N ASN A 22 -12.97 30.75 94.11
CA ASN A 22 -11.72 30.00 93.99
C ASN A 22 -11.80 28.73 94.86
N ASN A 23 -11.81 27.57 94.21
CA ASN A 23 -11.84 26.24 94.80
C ASN A 23 -10.57 25.45 94.42
N ASN A 24 -9.41 26.12 94.49
CA ASN A 24 -8.05 25.65 94.15
C ASN A 24 -7.92 24.12 93.95
N PRO A 25 -7.63 23.62 92.73
CA PRO A 25 -7.05 24.33 91.58
C PRO A 25 -8.09 24.79 90.53
N LYS A 26 -9.34 25.00 90.92
CA LYS A 26 -10.45 25.35 90.01
C LYS A 26 -11.10 26.67 90.41
N TYR A 27 -11.78 27.31 89.46
CA TYR A 27 -12.63 28.48 89.72
C TYR A 27 -14.07 28.17 89.31
N ASP A 28 -14.99 28.19 90.25
CA ASP A 28 -16.42 28.00 89.98
C ASP A 28 -17.09 29.34 89.74
N VAL A 29 -17.86 29.44 88.67
CA VAL A 29 -18.75 30.56 88.40
C VAL A 29 -20.13 30.16 88.88
N VAL A 30 -20.57 30.77 89.98
CA VAL A 30 -21.73 30.35 90.76
C VAL A 30 -22.82 31.41 90.66
N ASN A 31 -24.07 30.98 90.58
CA ASN A 31 -25.20 31.87 90.78
C ASN A 31 -25.30 32.20 92.28
N TYR A 32 -25.10 33.48 92.62
CA TYR A 32 -25.06 33.94 94.01
C TYR A 32 -26.39 33.74 94.76
N ILE A 33 -27.52 33.58 94.05
CA ILE A 33 -28.85 33.38 94.65
C ILE A 33 -29.14 31.91 94.92
N THR A 34 -28.83 31.02 93.97
CA THR A 34 -29.14 29.59 94.10
C THR A 34 -27.98 28.76 94.64
N SER A 35 -26.78 29.34 94.76
CA SER A 35 -25.52 28.63 95.04
C SER A 35 -25.17 27.51 94.05
N ASN A 36 -25.88 27.44 92.92
CA ASN A 36 -25.59 26.44 91.88
C ASN A 36 -24.37 26.87 91.08
N VAL A 37 -23.44 25.94 90.86
CA VAL A 37 -22.34 26.11 89.92
C VAL A 37 -22.92 26.19 88.51
N ILE A 38 -22.67 27.31 87.83
CA ILE A 38 -23.06 27.52 86.43
C ILE A 38 -22.02 26.85 85.53
N PHE A 39 -20.73 27.09 85.78
CA PHE A 39 -19.63 26.37 85.15
C PHE A 39 -18.35 26.45 86.00
N THR A 40 -17.43 25.52 85.80
CA THR A 40 -16.14 25.44 86.49
C THR A 40 -15.00 25.63 85.48
N ILE A 41 -14.08 26.54 85.77
CA ILE A 41 -12.82 26.69 85.05
C ILE A 41 -11.78 25.79 85.73
N LEU A 42 -11.26 24.81 84.98
CA LEU A 42 -10.26 23.86 85.46
C LEU A 42 -8.84 24.47 85.40
N ASN A 43 -7.89 23.86 86.12
CA ASN A 43 -6.48 24.26 86.17
C ASN A 43 -5.77 24.33 84.79
N GLY A 44 -6.36 23.70 83.76
CA GLY A 44 -5.88 23.73 82.37
C GLY A 44 -6.62 24.72 81.45
N GLY A 45 -7.45 25.62 81.99
CA GLY A 45 -8.20 26.62 81.22
C GLY A 45 -9.47 26.09 80.54
N SER A 46 -9.74 24.79 80.61
CA SER A 46 -10.97 24.16 80.12
C SER A 46 -12.17 24.46 81.03
N ILE A 47 -13.34 24.65 80.42
CA ILE A 47 -14.60 24.95 81.13
C ILE A 47 -15.45 23.67 81.21
N LEU A 48 -15.79 23.25 82.43
CA LEU A 48 -16.71 22.15 82.72
C LEU A 48 -18.08 22.72 83.07
N VAL A 49 -19.13 22.34 82.33
CA VAL A 49 -20.51 22.76 82.61
C VAL A 49 -21.29 21.56 83.19
N GLY A 50 -22.07 21.79 84.24
CA GLY A 50 -22.90 20.74 84.85
C GLY A 50 -23.96 20.18 83.89
N THR A 51 -24.61 19.07 84.25
CA THR A 51 -25.48 18.24 83.40
C THR A 51 -26.71 18.92 82.78
N THR A 52 -26.92 20.22 83.03
CA THR A 52 -28.01 21.01 82.45
C THR A 52 -27.44 22.25 81.77
N VAL A 53 -27.20 22.18 80.46
CA VAL A 53 -26.72 23.30 79.65
C VAL A 53 -27.92 24.04 79.06
N TYR A 54 -28.11 25.32 79.40
CA TYR A 54 -29.02 26.19 78.65
C TYR A 54 -28.37 26.51 77.29
N SER A 55 -29.07 26.20 76.19
CA SER A 55 -28.57 26.15 74.80
C SER A 55 -27.87 27.41 74.27
N ASN A 56 -27.94 28.53 75.01
CA ASN A 56 -27.51 29.85 74.56
C ASN A 56 -26.26 30.36 75.31
N LEU A 57 -25.72 29.61 76.28
CA LEU A 57 -24.55 30.02 77.07
C LEU A 57 -23.20 29.54 76.49
N ILE A 58 -23.21 28.48 75.68
CA ILE A 58 -21.98 27.79 75.20
C ILE A 58 -21.72 28.00 73.71
N THR A 59 -22.67 28.55 72.95
CA THR A 59 -22.58 28.64 71.49
C THR A 59 -21.49 29.57 70.98
N ASN A 60 -21.01 30.52 71.79
CA ASN A 60 -19.98 31.49 71.39
C ASN A 60 -18.55 31.16 71.86
N TYR A 61 -18.35 30.13 72.70
CA TYR A 61 -17.00 29.79 73.24
C TYR A 61 -16.41 28.49 72.66
N ILE A 62 -17.19 27.70 71.93
CA ILE A 62 -16.67 26.50 71.24
C ILE A 62 -16.03 26.82 69.88
N ASP A 63 -16.22 28.03 69.34
CA ASP A 63 -15.55 28.44 68.09
C ASP A 63 -14.05 28.76 68.26
N GLY A 64 -13.55 28.82 69.51
CA GLY A 64 -12.18 29.26 69.85
C GLY A 64 -11.27 28.21 70.49
N VAL A 65 -11.66 26.94 70.57
CA VAL A 65 -10.83 25.87 71.13
C VAL A 65 -10.55 24.85 70.02
N GLY A 66 -9.28 24.76 69.60
CA GLY A 66 -8.85 24.00 68.43
C GLY A 66 -9.45 22.60 68.34
N GLY A 67 -10.15 22.32 67.24
CA GLY A 67 -10.70 20.98 66.97
C GLY A 67 -11.92 20.89 66.06
N SER A 68 -12.52 21.99 65.57
CA SER A 68 -13.55 21.86 64.54
C SER A 68 -12.88 21.46 63.21
N SER A 69 -13.34 20.33 62.64
CA SER A 69 -12.88 19.86 61.34
C SER A 69 -13.26 20.89 60.26
N GLN A 70 -12.31 21.25 59.39
CA GLN A 70 -12.60 22.07 58.21
C GLN A 70 -13.59 21.37 57.25
N TRP A 71 -13.70 20.04 57.33
CA TRP A 71 -14.62 19.23 56.54
C TRP A 71 -15.98 19.10 57.24
N THR A 72 -17.06 19.25 56.48
CA THR A 72 -18.43 18.98 56.92
C THR A 72 -18.72 17.49 56.82
N SER A 73 -19.32 16.91 57.86
CA SER A 73 -19.77 15.52 57.86
C SER A 73 -21.31 15.46 57.83
N SER A 74 -21.88 14.63 56.96
CA SER A 74 -23.33 14.39 56.87
C SER A 74 -23.61 12.92 56.55
N GLY A 75 -24.09 12.17 57.55
CA GLY A 75 -24.21 10.72 57.45
C GLY A 75 -22.85 10.07 57.21
N THR A 76 -22.74 9.27 56.14
CA THR A 76 -21.49 8.62 55.71
C THR A 76 -20.61 9.48 54.79
N LYS A 77 -21.01 10.72 54.51
CA LYS A 77 -20.32 11.63 53.58
C LYS A 77 -19.46 12.63 54.36
N ILE A 78 -18.27 12.91 53.85
CA ILE A 78 -17.39 14.00 54.30
C ILE A 78 -17.08 14.87 53.08
N TYR A 79 -17.24 16.19 53.20
CA TYR A 79 -17.06 17.12 52.07
C TYR A 79 -16.63 18.52 52.50
N TYR A 80 -16.07 19.27 51.55
CA TYR A 80 -15.76 20.70 51.65
C TYR A 80 -16.46 21.43 50.51
N ASN A 81 -17.34 22.39 50.83
CA ASN A 81 -18.23 23.06 49.87
C ASN A 81 -18.18 24.59 49.95
N THR A 82 -17.24 25.14 50.70
CA THR A 82 -17.12 26.60 50.93
C THR A 82 -16.07 27.27 50.04
N SER A 83 -15.03 26.54 49.61
CA SER A 83 -13.98 27.04 48.71
C SER A 83 -13.19 25.89 48.06
N ASN A 84 -11.97 26.19 47.58
CA ASN A 84 -11.04 25.26 46.93
C ASN A 84 -10.12 24.54 47.95
N VAL A 85 -9.65 23.34 47.58
CA VAL A 85 -8.67 22.55 48.35
C VAL A 85 -7.29 22.66 47.69
N GLY A 86 -6.31 23.17 48.43
CA GLY A 86 -4.91 23.23 48.02
C GLY A 86 -4.08 22.12 48.66
N ILE A 87 -3.29 21.40 47.86
CA ILE A 87 -2.25 20.48 48.34
C ILE A 87 -0.91 21.02 47.86
N GLY A 88 -0.07 21.50 48.78
CA GLY A 88 1.23 22.10 48.46
C GLY A 88 1.17 23.56 47.98
N THR A 89 -0.01 24.18 47.97
CA THR A 89 -0.21 25.61 47.66
C THR A 89 -1.05 26.28 48.75
N THR A 90 -0.83 27.58 48.98
CA THR A 90 -1.66 28.41 49.86
C THR A 90 -2.76 29.16 49.12
N ASP A 91 -2.70 29.21 47.78
CA ASP A 91 -3.67 29.92 46.93
C ASP A 91 -4.18 28.99 45.80
N PRO A 92 -5.16 28.13 46.09
CA PRO A 92 -5.67 27.17 45.12
C PRO A 92 -6.55 27.85 44.04
N LEU A 93 -6.18 27.67 42.77
CA LEU A 93 -6.82 28.31 41.60
C LEU A 93 -8.06 27.57 41.06
N ALA A 94 -8.31 26.36 41.55
CA ALA A 94 -9.42 25.49 41.14
C ALA A 94 -9.90 24.66 42.35
N PRO A 95 -11.10 24.05 42.32
CA PRO A 95 -11.67 23.29 43.44
C PRO A 95 -10.72 22.28 44.08
N LEU A 96 -9.83 21.67 43.29
CA LEU A 96 -8.67 20.94 43.77
C LEU A 96 -7.43 21.43 43.02
N HIS A 97 -6.45 21.98 43.75
CA HIS A 97 -5.15 22.40 43.20
C HIS A 97 -4.03 21.66 43.92
N ILE A 98 -3.34 20.76 43.20
CA ILE A 98 -2.16 20.05 43.70
C ILE A 98 -0.93 20.72 43.07
N TYR A 99 -0.02 21.22 43.89
CA TYR A 99 1.15 21.96 43.45
C TYR A 99 2.44 21.41 44.08
N ASN A 100 3.49 21.34 43.27
CA ASN A 100 4.85 21.02 43.67
C ASN A 100 5.82 21.62 42.63
N THR A 101 7.00 22.09 43.06
CA THR A 101 7.99 22.72 42.17
C THR A 101 8.77 21.74 41.30
N SER A 102 8.78 20.45 41.65
CA SER A 102 9.43 19.39 40.89
C SER A 102 8.40 18.58 40.09
N ASN A 103 7.74 17.62 40.74
CA ASN A 103 6.77 16.72 40.11
C ASN A 103 5.47 16.74 40.91
N VAL A 104 4.35 16.98 40.22
CA VAL A 104 3.00 16.80 40.76
C VAL A 104 2.49 15.44 40.32
N ARG A 105 1.97 14.63 41.26
CA ARG A 105 1.42 13.30 40.97
C ARG A 105 0.07 13.12 41.66
N LEU A 106 -0.94 12.69 40.89
CA LEU A 106 -2.14 12.06 41.41
C LEU A 106 -1.94 10.54 41.33
N LEU A 107 -1.75 9.87 42.47
CA LEU A 107 -1.69 8.42 42.54
C LEU A 107 -3.08 7.87 42.81
N VAL A 108 -3.59 7.10 41.86
CA VAL A 108 -4.81 6.28 42.02
C VAL A 108 -4.37 4.83 41.85
N ASP A 109 -4.36 4.08 42.95
CA ASP A 109 -4.00 2.67 42.97
C ASP A 109 -5.15 1.82 43.53
N THR A 110 -5.02 0.53 43.31
CA THR A 110 -5.98 -0.47 43.73
C THR A 110 -5.25 -1.82 43.81
N ILE A 111 -5.94 -2.84 44.31
CA ILE A 111 -5.42 -4.20 44.36
C ILE A 111 -5.20 -4.77 42.95
N THR A 112 -4.50 -5.89 42.82
CA THR A 112 -4.13 -6.50 41.52
C THR A 112 -5.30 -6.83 40.59
N THR A 113 -6.52 -6.94 41.13
CA THR A 113 -7.74 -7.21 40.37
C THR A 113 -8.65 -6.00 40.28
N GLY A 114 -8.22 -4.85 40.82
CA GLY A 114 -8.99 -3.62 40.78
C GLY A 114 -8.65 -2.80 39.56
N THR A 115 -9.57 -1.88 39.23
CA THR A 115 -9.41 -0.95 38.13
C THR A 115 -9.18 0.46 38.68
N ALA A 116 -8.03 1.06 38.39
CA ALA A 116 -7.77 2.45 38.74
C ALA A 116 -8.32 3.37 37.64
N THR A 117 -9.18 4.32 38.01
CA THR A 117 -9.90 5.16 37.05
C THR A 117 -9.86 6.63 37.46
N VAL A 118 -9.61 7.51 36.48
CA VAL A 118 -9.94 8.93 36.56
C VAL A 118 -11.06 9.20 35.57
N GLU A 119 -12.17 9.76 36.04
CA GLU A 119 -13.40 9.91 35.28
C GLU A 119 -13.80 11.39 35.16
N PHE A 120 -14.14 11.80 33.94
CA PHE A 120 -14.61 13.12 33.59
C PHE A 120 -16.06 13.00 33.12
N ARG A 121 -16.98 13.48 33.96
CA ARG A 121 -18.41 13.48 33.64
C ARG A 121 -18.92 14.87 33.31
N ARG A 122 -19.88 14.94 32.38
CA ARG A 122 -20.56 16.19 32.04
C ARG A 122 -22.05 16.09 32.33
N GLY A 123 -22.54 16.81 33.35
CA GLY A 123 -23.96 16.87 33.73
C GLY A 123 -24.22 16.46 35.18
N ILE A 124 -25.48 16.55 35.62
CA ILE A 124 -25.96 16.05 36.93
C ILE A 124 -27.11 15.05 36.64
N GLY A 125 -26.96 13.79 37.06
CA GLY A 125 -27.96 12.73 36.80
C GLY A 125 -27.71 11.96 35.50
N ALA A 126 -28.70 11.18 35.05
CA ALA A 126 -28.63 10.27 33.89
C ALA A 126 -28.52 10.96 32.51
N ASP A 127 -27.91 12.15 32.45
CA ASP A 127 -27.50 12.81 31.22
C ASP A 127 -25.97 12.89 31.23
N MET A 128 -25.36 11.79 30.76
CA MET A 128 -23.92 11.57 30.62
C MET A 128 -23.58 11.53 29.12
N GLN A 129 -23.99 12.54 28.37
CA GLN A 129 -23.54 12.66 26.99
C GLN A 129 -22.07 13.08 27.00
N ASN A 130 -21.18 12.16 26.66
CA ASN A 130 -19.74 12.34 26.47
C ASN A 130 -18.91 12.32 27.75
N ASP A 131 -19.04 11.25 28.53
CA ASP A 131 -18.13 11.00 29.63
C ASP A 131 -16.85 10.32 29.12
N TYR A 132 -15.72 10.71 29.71
CA TYR A 132 -14.41 10.16 29.35
C TYR A 132 -13.73 9.62 30.60
N ARG A 133 -12.99 8.51 30.43
CA ARG A 133 -12.15 8.00 31.50
C ARG A 133 -10.80 7.48 31.01
N PHE A 134 -9.80 7.69 31.85
CA PHE A 134 -8.49 7.05 31.76
C PHE A 134 -8.45 5.92 32.76
N ILE A 135 -8.05 4.74 32.28
CA ILE A 135 -8.14 3.51 33.06
C ILE A 135 -6.82 2.77 32.98
N ASN A 136 -6.36 2.28 34.12
CA ASN A 136 -5.48 1.13 34.18
C ASN A 136 -6.35 -0.08 34.55
N ASP A 137 -6.62 -0.93 33.57
CA ASP A 137 -7.54 -2.06 33.73
C ASP A 137 -6.84 -3.33 34.22
N THR A 138 -7.62 -4.33 34.63
CA THR A 138 -7.14 -5.60 35.21
C THR A 138 -6.18 -6.37 34.31
N ASP A 139 -6.22 -6.11 33.01
CA ASP A 139 -5.37 -6.75 31.99
C ASP A 139 -4.02 -6.00 31.77
N GLY A 140 -3.72 -4.97 32.57
CA GLY A 140 -2.49 -4.16 32.43
C GLY A 140 -2.55 -3.11 31.33
N ASN A 141 -3.76 -2.77 30.90
CA ASN A 141 -4.02 -1.96 29.71
C ASN A 141 -4.33 -0.52 30.08
N ILE A 142 -3.69 0.43 29.38
CA ILE A 142 -4.12 1.82 29.42
C ILE A 142 -5.24 1.97 28.40
N LYS A 143 -6.45 2.27 28.87
CA LYS A 143 -7.64 2.48 28.03
C LYS A 143 -8.09 3.92 28.07
N LEU A 144 -8.43 4.45 26.90
CA LEU A 144 -9.27 5.63 26.74
C LEU A 144 -10.68 5.15 26.44
N GLN A 145 -11.62 5.49 27.30
CA GLN A 145 -13.02 5.13 27.09
C GLN A 145 -13.90 6.36 27.01
N PHE A 146 -14.96 6.22 26.22
CA PHE A 146 -16.02 7.19 26.01
C PHE A 146 -17.36 6.47 26.14
N GLU A 147 -18.31 7.08 26.84
CA GLU A 147 -19.67 6.56 26.94
C GLU A 147 -20.69 7.68 26.67
N ASN A 148 -21.75 7.34 25.95
CA ASN A 148 -22.85 8.25 25.62
C ASN A 148 -24.23 7.66 25.96
N SER A 149 -24.27 6.49 26.63
CA SER A 149 -25.50 5.87 27.11
C SER A 149 -25.60 5.91 28.64
N THR A 150 -26.83 5.75 29.14
CA THR A 150 -27.17 5.77 30.56
C THR A 150 -26.68 4.55 31.35
N GLN A 151 -26.05 3.57 30.69
CA GLN A 151 -25.60 2.34 31.33
C GLN A 151 -24.10 2.17 31.15
N ALA A 152 -23.39 2.21 32.29
CA ALA A 152 -22.02 1.79 32.55
C ALA A 152 -21.08 1.57 31.36
N PHE A 153 -19.93 2.24 31.38
CA PHE A 153 -18.79 1.98 30.51
C PHE A 153 -18.52 0.49 30.34
N SER A 154 -18.88 -0.06 29.18
CA SER A 154 -18.66 -1.47 28.85
C SER A 154 -17.39 -1.63 28.01
N ASN A 155 -16.65 -2.71 28.26
CA ASN A 155 -15.44 -3.03 27.49
C ASN A 155 -15.73 -3.34 25.99
N LEU A 156 -16.98 -3.52 25.58
CA LEU A 156 -17.35 -3.77 24.18
C LEU A 156 -17.69 -2.49 23.42
N SER A 157 -18.36 -1.54 24.06
CA SER A 157 -18.89 -0.34 23.39
C SER A 157 -18.02 0.90 23.58
N ALA A 158 -17.40 1.03 24.76
CA ALA A 158 -16.85 2.31 25.23
C ALA A 158 -15.38 2.53 24.87
N ASN A 159 -14.65 1.52 24.39
CA ASN A 159 -13.23 1.68 24.07
C ASN A 159 -13.03 2.61 22.87
N LEU A 160 -12.29 3.70 23.07
CA LEU A 160 -11.79 4.56 22.00
C LEU A 160 -10.42 4.08 21.53
N ALA A 161 -9.50 3.84 22.48
CA ALA A 161 -8.17 3.33 22.23
C ALA A 161 -7.64 2.50 23.40
N TRP A 162 -6.73 1.58 23.10
CA TRP A 162 -6.00 0.77 24.07
C TRP A 162 -4.51 0.75 23.71
N PHE A 163 -3.67 0.98 24.73
CA PHE A 163 -2.22 0.82 24.68
C PHE A 163 -1.76 -0.27 25.67
N SER A 164 -0.97 -1.23 25.17
CA SER A 164 -0.25 -2.24 25.95
C SER A 164 1.21 -2.32 25.50
N SER A 165 2.00 -3.19 26.15
CA SER A 165 3.35 -3.52 25.68
C SER A 165 3.38 -4.25 24.33
N ASN A 166 2.27 -4.87 23.91
CA ASN A 166 2.22 -5.72 22.72
C ASN A 166 1.48 -5.06 21.55
N GLU A 167 0.51 -4.20 21.85
CA GLU A 167 -0.41 -3.67 20.84
C GLU A 167 -0.90 -2.26 21.19
N THR A 168 -1.14 -1.46 20.15
CA THR A 168 -1.90 -0.22 20.20
C THR A 168 -3.10 -0.34 19.28
N ILE A 169 -4.31 -0.24 19.83
CA ILE A 169 -5.56 -0.38 19.08
C ILE A 169 -6.33 0.93 19.15
N ILE A 170 -6.83 1.40 18.00
CA ILE A 170 -7.81 2.50 17.90
C ILE A 170 -9.13 1.87 17.46
N HIS A 171 -10.09 1.74 18.38
CA HIS A 171 -11.34 0.99 18.14
C HIS A 171 -12.41 1.79 17.40
N LYS A 172 -12.34 3.13 17.46
CA LYS A 172 -13.33 4.02 16.85
C LYS A 172 -12.64 5.07 16.01
N ASN A 173 -13.34 5.61 15.02
CA ASN A 173 -12.84 6.68 14.17
C ASN A 173 -12.44 7.87 15.04
N THR A 174 -11.13 8.13 15.10
CA THR A 174 -10.55 9.31 15.75
C THR A 174 -10.01 10.23 14.67
N SER A 175 -10.39 11.51 14.72
CA SER A 175 -9.80 12.49 13.81
C SER A 175 -8.39 12.85 14.31
N MET A 176 -7.37 12.51 13.54
CA MET A 176 -5.99 12.92 13.78
C MET A 176 -5.64 14.05 12.79
N ASN A 177 -5.80 15.30 13.23
CA ASN A 177 -5.43 16.48 12.44
C ASN A 177 -3.91 16.70 12.39
N GLY A 178 -3.18 16.16 13.37
CA GLY A 178 -1.71 16.18 13.42
C GLY A 178 -1.08 15.05 12.61
N ARG A 179 0.25 15.08 12.49
CA ARG A 179 1.01 13.99 11.86
C ARG A 179 1.08 12.78 12.79
N VAL A 180 0.95 11.58 12.24
CA VAL A 180 1.05 10.30 12.97
C VAL A 180 2.40 9.66 12.66
N GLY A 181 3.20 9.39 13.69
CA GLY A 181 4.49 8.72 13.58
C GLY A 181 4.47 7.35 14.26
N ILE A 182 4.91 6.30 13.57
CA ILE A 182 5.09 4.94 14.13
C ILE A 182 6.57 4.58 14.04
N GLY A 183 7.23 4.41 15.20
CA GLY A 183 8.67 4.13 15.25
C GLY A 183 9.57 5.33 14.91
N THR A 184 9.01 6.52 14.69
CA THR A 184 9.78 7.74 14.37
C THR A 184 10.24 8.46 15.63
N THR A 185 11.47 8.99 15.64
CA THR A 185 11.91 9.95 16.66
C THR A 185 11.50 11.36 16.27
N TYR A 186 10.52 11.94 16.99
CA TYR A 186 10.05 13.34 16.96
C TYR A 186 9.91 14.01 15.57
N HIS A 187 8.67 14.41 15.24
CA HIS A 187 8.28 15.07 13.99
C HIS A 187 8.31 14.15 12.76
N ALA A 188 7.32 13.25 12.68
CA ALA A 188 6.91 12.63 11.42
C ALA A 188 7.03 13.65 10.28
N THR A 189 7.77 13.31 9.23
CA THR A 189 8.06 14.25 8.13
C THR A 189 6.89 14.37 7.14
N ARG A 190 5.90 13.48 7.30
CA ARG A 190 4.69 13.31 6.50
C ARG A 190 3.46 13.20 7.41
N SER A 191 2.26 13.29 6.85
CA SER A 191 1.01 13.15 7.64
C SER A 191 0.89 11.79 8.33
N LEU A 192 1.42 10.73 7.71
CA LEU A 192 1.67 9.42 8.31
C LEU A 192 3.12 9.02 7.97
N ASP A 193 3.92 8.73 8.99
CA ASP A 193 5.34 8.35 8.86
C ASP A 193 5.59 7.07 9.68
N VAL A 194 6.02 6.01 9.01
CA VAL A 194 6.22 4.69 9.63
C VAL A 194 7.64 4.21 9.36
N VAL A 195 8.42 4.03 10.43
CA VAL A 195 9.71 3.35 10.35
C VAL A 195 9.46 1.85 10.43
N GLY A 196 9.49 1.19 9.27
CA GLY A 196 9.25 -0.25 9.13
C GLY A 196 8.21 -0.57 8.07
N SER A 197 7.78 -1.84 8.03
CA SER A 197 6.77 -2.32 7.08
C SER A 197 5.35 -1.98 7.55
N VAL A 198 4.50 -1.54 6.64
CA VAL A 198 3.06 -1.34 6.90
C VAL A 198 2.26 -2.45 6.20
N ASN A 199 1.38 -3.13 6.94
CA ASN A 199 0.40 -4.04 6.37
C ASN A 199 -0.97 -3.33 6.29
N ILE A 200 -1.47 -3.11 5.08
CA ILE A 200 -2.80 -2.53 4.83
C ILE A 200 -3.66 -3.62 4.21
N SER A 201 -4.60 -4.17 4.98
CA SER A 201 -5.51 -5.23 4.53
C SER A 201 -6.67 -4.72 3.64
N GLY A 202 -6.92 -3.41 3.67
CA GLY A 202 -7.86 -2.70 2.79
C GLY A 202 -7.16 -1.96 1.64
N THR A 203 -7.82 -0.95 1.10
CA THR A 203 -7.28 -0.13 0.01
C THR A 203 -6.37 0.99 0.52
N LEU A 204 -5.15 1.08 -0.01
CA LEU A 204 -4.33 2.30 0.08
C LEU A 204 -4.72 3.27 -1.05
N SER A 205 -5.60 4.24 -0.75
CA SER A 205 -5.97 5.29 -1.70
C SER A 205 -5.00 6.47 -1.59
N VAL A 206 -4.30 6.80 -2.69
CA VAL A 206 -3.41 7.96 -2.76
C VAL A 206 -3.93 8.95 -3.79
N ALA A 207 -4.78 9.89 -3.36
CA ALA A 207 -5.46 10.87 -4.20
C ALA A 207 -4.59 12.08 -4.60
N SER A 208 -3.28 11.87 -4.78
CA SER A 208 -2.34 12.93 -5.15
C SER A 208 -1.83 12.72 -6.58
N SER A 209 -1.66 13.81 -7.33
CA SER A 209 -1.14 13.75 -8.71
C SER A 209 0.32 13.26 -8.80
N ASN A 210 1.04 13.17 -7.69
CA ASN A 210 2.47 12.86 -7.62
C ASN A 210 2.77 11.76 -6.59
N SER A 211 1.95 10.72 -6.54
CA SER A 211 2.17 9.56 -5.66
C SER A 211 3.40 8.78 -6.14
N ILE A 212 4.56 9.03 -5.52
CA ILE A 212 5.78 8.26 -5.81
C ILE A 212 5.82 7.07 -4.85
N ILE A 213 5.52 5.86 -5.34
CA ILE A 213 5.81 4.61 -4.63
C ILE A 213 7.29 4.29 -4.89
N THR A 214 8.19 4.86 -4.10
CA THR A 214 9.61 4.47 -4.13
C THR A 214 9.77 3.14 -3.40
N ASN A 215 9.82 2.04 -4.14
CA ASN A 215 10.42 0.84 -3.59
C ASN A 215 11.94 1.11 -3.60
N SER A 216 12.60 1.21 -2.43
CA SER A 216 14.06 1.12 -2.40
C SER A 216 14.39 -0.35 -2.58
N LEU A 217 14.44 -0.80 -3.84
CA LEU A 217 14.85 -2.16 -4.21
C LEU A 217 16.35 -2.29 -3.96
N THR A 218 16.76 -2.41 -2.70
CA THR A 218 18.17 -2.64 -2.38
C THR A 218 18.63 -4.04 -2.77
N ASN A 219 17.69 -4.96 -3.03
CA ASN A 219 17.92 -6.29 -3.58
C ASN A 219 16.93 -6.51 -4.73
N SER A 220 17.38 -7.09 -5.85
CA SER A 220 16.69 -7.35 -7.13
C SER A 220 15.25 -7.91 -7.05
N THR A 221 14.27 -7.10 -6.62
CA THR A 221 12.94 -7.60 -6.24
C THR A 221 11.73 -7.02 -6.99
N SER A 222 11.83 -6.38 -8.16
CA SER A 222 10.69 -5.85 -8.95
C SER A 222 9.57 -5.04 -8.20
N LEU A 223 8.83 -4.19 -8.92
CA LEU A 223 7.50 -3.80 -8.44
C LEU A 223 6.57 -4.98 -8.74
N VAL A 224 6.34 -5.84 -7.74
CA VAL A 224 5.42 -6.97 -7.92
C VAL A 224 4.01 -6.51 -7.60
N ILE A 225 3.25 -6.15 -8.64
CA ILE A 225 1.80 -5.98 -8.53
C ILE A 225 1.19 -7.37 -8.47
N HIS A 226 1.07 -7.93 -7.26
CA HIS A 226 0.12 -9.01 -7.05
C HIS A 226 -1.28 -8.37 -7.14
N ASN A 227 -2.09 -8.78 -8.11
CA ASN A 227 -3.54 -8.53 -8.00
C ASN A 227 -3.97 -8.98 -6.60
N GLY A 228 -4.75 -8.12 -5.94
CA GLY A 228 -4.95 -8.13 -4.50
C GLY A 228 -5.40 -9.45 -3.90
N ILE A 229 -5.23 -9.54 -2.58
CA ILE A 229 -5.85 -10.54 -1.71
C ILE A 229 -5.26 -11.96 -1.89
N ILE A 230 -4.43 -12.38 -0.93
CA ILE A 230 -4.45 -13.78 -0.47
C ILE A 230 -5.74 -13.86 0.38
N PRO A 231 -6.87 -14.41 -0.12
CA PRO A 231 -6.97 -15.73 -0.72
C PRO A 231 -7.51 -15.77 -2.17
N GLN A 232 -6.81 -16.55 -2.99
CA GLN A 232 -7.30 -17.42 -4.06
C GLN A 232 -8.71 -17.12 -4.63
N THR A 233 -8.81 -16.11 -5.50
CA THR A 233 -9.60 -16.27 -6.72
C THR A 233 -8.60 -16.30 -7.88
N SER A 234 -8.59 -17.37 -8.67
CA SER A 234 -7.61 -17.56 -9.73
C SER A 234 -7.85 -16.56 -10.86
N SER A 235 -7.37 -15.33 -10.71
CA SER A 235 -7.25 -14.41 -11.84
C SER A 235 -6.31 -15.06 -12.84
N THR A 236 -6.82 -15.35 -14.04
CA THR A 236 -6.01 -15.90 -15.14
C THR A 236 -5.15 -14.82 -15.81
N SER A 237 -5.26 -13.55 -15.37
CA SER A 237 -4.58 -12.42 -15.98
C SER A 237 -3.98 -11.44 -14.95
N SER A 238 -2.90 -10.75 -15.33
CA SER A 238 -2.28 -9.65 -14.58
C SER A 238 -1.70 -8.64 -15.58
N SER A 239 -1.89 -7.34 -15.33
CA SER A 239 -1.48 -6.31 -16.28
C SER A 239 -1.03 -5.01 -15.63
N ILE A 240 -0.17 -4.30 -16.35
CA ILE A 240 0.16 -2.89 -16.15
C ILE A 240 -0.59 -2.11 -17.22
N GLU A 241 -1.35 -1.08 -16.82
CA GLU A 241 -2.11 -0.22 -17.72
C GLU A 241 -1.48 1.18 -17.83
N PHE A 242 -1.34 1.67 -19.06
CA PHE A 242 -0.90 3.00 -19.42
C PHE A 242 -2.10 3.78 -19.99
N ILE A 243 -2.82 4.46 -19.11
CA ILE A 243 -4.01 5.24 -19.46
C ILE A 243 -3.60 6.67 -19.79
N ARG A 244 -3.96 7.16 -20.98
CA ARG A 244 -3.73 8.54 -21.39
C ARG A 244 -5.02 9.34 -21.19
N GLY A 245 -5.17 9.94 -20.01
CA GLY A 245 -6.36 10.74 -19.65
C GLY A 245 -7.24 9.98 -18.68
N THR A 246 -8.44 9.61 -19.10
CA THR A 246 -9.39 8.83 -18.30
C THR A 246 -9.76 7.54 -19.03
N ALA A 247 -10.09 6.48 -18.29
CA ALA A 247 -10.47 5.18 -18.90
C ALA A 247 -11.74 5.23 -19.80
N ALA A 248 -12.50 6.33 -19.77
CA ALA A 248 -13.72 6.52 -20.54
C ALA A 248 -13.56 7.46 -21.74
N ASP A 249 -12.35 7.99 -21.99
CA ASP A 249 -12.14 8.89 -23.11
C ASP A 249 -11.91 8.13 -24.43
N THR A 250 -11.65 8.89 -25.50
CA THR A 250 -11.36 8.36 -26.84
C THR A 250 -9.87 8.24 -27.12
N ASN A 251 -9.03 8.45 -26.10
CA ASN A 251 -7.60 8.26 -26.24
C ASN A 251 -7.27 6.79 -26.38
N ARG A 252 -6.10 6.55 -27.00
CA ARG A 252 -5.55 5.21 -27.11
C ARG A 252 -4.74 4.93 -25.86
N ASP A 253 -5.19 3.95 -25.10
CA ASP A 253 -4.49 3.39 -23.96
C ASP A 253 -3.74 2.13 -24.37
N TYR A 254 -2.79 1.73 -23.52
CA TYR A 254 -2.06 0.48 -23.69
C TYR A 254 -2.05 -0.33 -22.40
N LYS A 255 -2.05 -1.65 -22.53
CA LYS A 255 -1.88 -2.58 -21.43
C LYS A 255 -0.80 -3.59 -21.80
N LEU A 256 0.03 -3.95 -20.83
CA LEU A 256 1.00 -5.04 -20.96
C LEU A 256 0.73 -6.04 -19.85
N GLY A 257 0.73 -7.33 -20.16
CA GLY A 257 0.37 -8.29 -19.12
C GLY A 257 0.40 -9.74 -19.54
N ASN A 258 0.22 -10.60 -18.54
CA ASN A 258 -0.12 -12.00 -18.74
C ASN A 258 -1.64 -12.10 -18.83
N TYR A 259 -2.15 -12.71 -19.89
CA TYR A 259 -3.58 -12.94 -20.10
C TYR A 259 -3.79 -14.39 -20.49
N GLY A 260 -4.23 -15.22 -19.55
CA GLY A 260 -4.45 -16.64 -19.80
C GLY A 260 -3.17 -17.41 -20.16
N ALA A 261 -2.08 -17.14 -19.43
CA ALA A 261 -0.73 -17.68 -19.67
C ALA A 261 -0.01 -17.18 -20.94
N GLU A 262 -0.55 -16.18 -21.62
CA GLU A 262 0.07 -15.54 -22.78
C GLU A 262 0.53 -14.12 -22.43
N PHE A 263 1.71 -13.71 -22.89
CA PHE A 263 2.12 -12.31 -22.76
C PHE A 263 1.47 -11.50 -23.89
N LYS A 264 0.81 -10.38 -23.55
CA LYS A 264 0.14 -9.52 -24.54
C LYS A 264 0.46 -8.06 -24.33
N VAL A 265 0.60 -7.35 -25.46
CA VAL A 265 0.45 -5.90 -25.56
C VAL A 265 -0.91 -5.64 -26.17
N ILE A 266 -1.78 -4.97 -25.43
CA ILE A 266 -3.16 -4.66 -25.80
C ILE A 266 -3.27 -3.15 -25.95
N SER A 267 -3.94 -2.69 -27.00
CA SER A 267 -4.40 -1.31 -27.10
C SER A 267 -5.87 -1.25 -26.73
N SER A 268 -6.26 -0.25 -25.94
CA SER A 268 -7.67 0.02 -25.65
C SER A 268 -8.06 1.38 -26.23
N THR A 269 -9.25 1.49 -26.81
CA THR A 269 -9.83 2.79 -27.20
C THR A 269 -11.29 2.79 -26.80
N SER A 270 -11.67 3.73 -25.93
CA SER A 270 -13.02 3.76 -25.32
C SER A 270 -13.44 2.43 -24.69
N GLY A 271 -12.49 1.78 -24.00
CA GLY A 271 -12.69 0.49 -23.32
C GLY A 271 -12.72 -0.74 -24.23
N VAL A 272 -12.51 -0.59 -25.54
CA VAL A 272 -12.45 -1.71 -26.48
C VAL A 272 -11.00 -2.16 -26.66
N ASP A 273 -10.71 -3.36 -26.18
CA ASP A 273 -9.37 -3.95 -26.21
C ASP A 273 -9.07 -4.63 -27.57
N THR A 274 -7.85 -4.44 -28.07
CA THR A 274 -7.31 -5.05 -29.28
C THR A 274 -5.89 -5.52 -29.02
N ASP A 275 -5.61 -6.81 -29.24
CA ASP A 275 -4.25 -7.35 -29.09
C ASP A 275 -3.35 -6.88 -30.24
N TYR A 276 -2.18 -6.31 -29.93
CA TYR A 276 -1.19 -5.83 -30.91
C TYR A 276 0.02 -6.75 -31.01
N ILE A 277 0.51 -7.25 -29.87
CA ILE A 277 1.60 -8.23 -29.81
C ILE A 277 1.16 -9.31 -28.84
N LYS A 278 1.31 -10.58 -29.23
CA LYS A 278 0.98 -11.73 -28.40
C LYS A 278 2.12 -12.74 -28.46
N ILE A 279 2.68 -13.10 -27.31
CA ILE A 279 3.55 -14.27 -27.19
C ILE A 279 2.67 -15.40 -26.66
N THR A 280 2.43 -16.39 -27.50
CA THR A 280 1.62 -17.56 -27.15
C THR A 280 2.31 -18.40 -26.08
N THR A 281 1.56 -19.27 -25.41
CA THR A 281 2.14 -20.34 -24.57
C THR A 281 3.11 -21.23 -25.36
N ALA A 282 2.95 -21.26 -26.69
CA ALA A 282 3.84 -21.93 -27.61
C ALA A 282 5.04 -21.06 -28.04
N GLY A 283 5.38 -19.98 -27.33
CA GLY A 283 6.54 -19.12 -27.60
C GLY A 283 6.49 -18.32 -28.90
N ALA A 284 5.51 -18.55 -29.78
CA ALA A 284 5.36 -17.83 -31.02
C ALA A 284 4.90 -16.39 -30.75
N ILE A 285 5.59 -15.43 -31.39
CA ILE A 285 5.21 -14.02 -31.40
C ILE A 285 4.23 -13.81 -32.55
N PHE A 286 3.01 -13.41 -32.22
CA PHE A 286 1.91 -13.18 -33.15
C PHE A 286 1.56 -11.69 -33.18
N ASN A 287 1.24 -11.19 -34.37
CA ASN A 287 0.58 -9.90 -34.58
C ASN A 287 -0.90 -10.17 -34.93
N PRO A 288 -1.82 -10.03 -33.95
CA PRO A 288 -3.24 -10.35 -34.15
C PRO A 288 -3.99 -9.39 -35.07
N SER A 289 -3.39 -8.26 -35.44
CA SER A 289 -4.00 -7.28 -36.35
C SER A 289 -4.08 -7.76 -37.81
N GLY A 290 -3.53 -8.93 -38.14
CA GLY A 290 -3.49 -9.47 -39.51
C GLY A 290 -2.48 -8.77 -40.42
N THR A 291 -1.71 -7.80 -39.90
CA THR A 291 -0.60 -7.19 -40.64
C THR A 291 0.66 -8.05 -40.49
N ALA A 292 1.15 -8.58 -41.61
CA ALA A 292 2.32 -9.47 -41.60
C ALA A 292 3.67 -8.74 -41.40
N SER A 293 3.65 -7.42 -41.16
CA SER A 293 4.82 -6.58 -41.36
C SER A 293 5.43 -6.08 -40.05
N TRP A 294 6.58 -6.66 -39.70
CA TRP A 294 7.63 -5.92 -38.99
C TRP A 294 8.36 -5.06 -40.02
N ASN A 295 7.92 -3.82 -40.17
CA ASN A 295 8.47 -2.93 -41.20
C ASN A 295 9.89 -2.51 -40.85
N THR A 296 10.80 -2.64 -41.82
CA THR A 296 12.14 -2.07 -41.74
C THR A 296 12.20 -0.79 -42.56
N SER A 297 12.59 0.33 -41.95
CA SER A 297 12.81 1.59 -42.68
C SER A 297 13.93 1.41 -43.71
N SER A 298 13.66 1.75 -44.98
CA SER A 298 14.55 1.43 -46.11
C SER A 298 14.70 2.59 -47.12
N ASP A 299 14.37 3.82 -46.70
CA ASP A 299 14.40 5.01 -47.54
C ASP A 299 15.83 5.32 -48.07
N ARG A 300 15.95 5.82 -49.31
CA ARG A 300 17.27 6.15 -49.88
C ARG A 300 18.01 7.25 -49.11
N ARG A 301 17.28 8.11 -48.37
CA ARG A 301 17.84 9.21 -47.57
C ARG A 301 18.55 8.72 -46.32
N ILE A 302 18.27 7.49 -45.88
CA ILE A 302 18.92 6.86 -44.73
C ILE A 302 20.01 5.86 -45.16
N LYS A 303 20.46 5.92 -46.43
CA LYS A 303 21.48 5.02 -47.00
C LYS A 303 22.53 5.82 -47.77
N GLU A 304 23.79 5.43 -47.61
CA GLU A 304 24.93 5.96 -48.34
C GLU A 304 25.69 4.83 -49.05
N ASN A 305 26.60 5.19 -49.97
CA ASN A 305 27.43 4.22 -50.71
C ASN A 305 26.61 3.09 -51.37
N ILE A 306 25.52 3.45 -52.05
CA ILE A 306 24.57 2.50 -52.63
C ILE A 306 25.14 1.94 -53.94
N GLU A 307 25.55 0.68 -53.90
CA GLU A 307 26.04 -0.08 -55.05
C GLU A 307 25.05 -1.19 -55.46
N ARG A 308 25.11 -1.62 -56.72
CA ARG A 308 24.30 -2.74 -57.19
C ARG A 308 24.87 -4.06 -56.69
N ALA A 309 24.00 -4.96 -56.23
CA ALA A 309 24.40 -6.31 -55.85
C ALA A 309 24.86 -7.10 -57.08
N SER A 310 25.87 -7.97 -56.89
CA SER A 310 26.30 -8.94 -57.91
C SER A 310 25.38 -10.16 -57.86
N TYR A 311 24.57 -10.35 -58.90
CA TYR A 311 23.65 -11.49 -58.99
C TYR A 311 24.39 -12.82 -59.15
N ASP A 312 25.58 -12.83 -59.77
CA ASP A 312 26.45 -14.01 -59.82
C ASP A 312 26.84 -14.48 -58.42
N LYS A 313 27.34 -13.56 -57.57
CA LYS A 313 27.69 -13.90 -56.17
C LYS A 313 26.48 -14.36 -55.37
N CYS A 314 25.32 -13.72 -55.57
CA CYS A 314 24.08 -14.17 -54.95
C CYS A 314 23.72 -15.60 -55.36
N TYR A 315 23.77 -15.92 -56.66
CA TYR A 315 23.52 -17.26 -57.18
C TYR A 315 24.51 -18.28 -56.63
N GLU A 316 25.81 -17.99 -56.69
CA GLU A 316 26.86 -18.88 -56.17
C GLU A 316 26.70 -19.16 -54.68
N ASN A 317 26.37 -18.13 -53.88
CA ASN A 317 26.17 -18.28 -52.44
C ASN A 317 24.94 -19.12 -52.13
N ILE A 318 23.81 -18.89 -52.83
CA ILE A 318 22.59 -19.68 -52.65
C ILE A 318 22.78 -21.12 -53.12
N ASN A 319 23.50 -21.35 -54.21
CA ASN A 319 23.79 -22.69 -54.73
C ASN A 319 24.70 -23.52 -53.80
N LYS A 320 25.46 -22.87 -52.90
CA LYS A 320 26.28 -23.54 -51.88
C LYS A 320 25.51 -23.83 -50.58
N LEU A 321 24.36 -23.20 -50.37
CA LEU A 321 23.55 -23.44 -49.19
C LEU A 321 22.76 -24.73 -49.32
N GLU A 322 22.77 -25.53 -48.25
CA GLU A 322 22.03 -26.78 -48.16
C GLU A 322 20.87 -26.68 -47.16
N LEU A 323 19.80 -27.41 -47.42
CA LEU A 323 18.66 -27.56 -46.50
C LEU A 323 18.71 -28.91 -45.82
N ASN A 324 18.71 -28.88 -44.50
CA ASN A 324 18.78 -30.09 -43.68
C ASN A 324 17.44 -30.35 -43.00
N ARG A 325 17.13 -31.63 -42.79
CA ARG A 325 16.04 -32.04 -41.90
C ARG A 325 16.61 -32.53 -40.58
N PHE A 326 16.28 -31.86 -39.49
CA PHE A 326 16.85 -32.15 -38.18
C PHE A 326 15.79 -32.22 -37.08
N ASN A 327 16.17 -32.89 -35.99
CA ASN A 327 15.46 -32.87 -34.73
C ASN A 327 16.34 -32.12 -33.71
N TYR A 328 15.74 -31.40 -32.78
CA TYR A 328 16.49 -30.83 -31.67
C TYR A 328 16.82 -31.90 -30.63
N VAL A 329 17.93 -31.72 -29.94
CA VAL A 329 18.35 -32.58 -28.83
C VAL A 329 17.41 -32.43 -27.63
N GLU A 330 17.35 -33.47 -26.79
CA GLU A 330 16.62 -33.41 -25.52
C GLU A 330 17.22 -32.30 -24.62
N GLY A 331 16.35 -31.59 -23.89
CA GLY A 331 16.74 -30.44 -23.06
C GLY A 331 16.82 -29.10 -23.80
N PHE A 332 16.74 -29.09 -25.13
CA PHE A 332 16.51 -27.86 -25.89
C PHE A 332 15.02 -27.50 -25.88
N ASN A 333 14.68 -26.38 -25.24
CA ASN A 333 13.31 -25.87 -25.15
C ASN A 333 12.80 -25.48 -26.54
N MET A 334 12.11 -26.40 -27.21
CA MET A 334 11.45 -26.13 -28.46
C MET A 334 9.95 -26.13 -28.28
N VAL A 335 9.30 -25.14 -28.88
CA VAL A 335 7.87 -24.92 -28.74
C VAL A 335 7.10 -25.18 -30.03
N SER A 336 7.81 -25.60 -31.09
CA SER A 336 7.23 -25.98 -32.38
C SER A 336 6.54 -27.35 -32.31
N ARG A 337 5.43 -27.48 -33.06
CA ARG A 337 4.68 -28.73 -33.21
C ARG A 337 5.36 -29.71 -34.17
N ASP A 338 6.17 -29.21 -35.10
CA ASP A 338 6.93 -30.04 -36.03
C ASP A 338 8.23 -30.50 -35.37
N LYS A 339 8.31 -31.81 -35.15
CA LYS A 339 9.44 -32.47 -34.49
C LYS A 339 10.64 -32.68 -35.42
N LYS A 340 10.44 -32.69 -36.75
CA LYS A 340 11.50 -32.86 -37.74
C LYS A 340 11.50 -31.71 -38.74
N GLN A 341 12.15 -30.63 -38.34
CA GLN A 341 12.13 -29.37 -39.05
C GLN A 341 13.06 -29.38 -40.26
N LEU A 342 12.61 -28.73 -41.33
CA LEU A 342 13.45 -28.34 -42.45
C LEU A 342 14.05 -26.96 -42.16
N GLY A 343 15.36 -26.82 -42.31
CA GLY A 343 16.02 -25.53 -42.09
C GLY A 343 17.52 -25.56 -42.35
N PHE A 344 18.19 -24.51 -41.90
CA PHE A 344 19.63 -24.33 -42.05
C PHE A 344 20.39 -24.71 -40.77
N ILE A 345 21.63 -25.16 -40.92
CA ILE A 345 22.58 -25.32 -39.83
C ILE A 345 23.47 -24.07 -39.76
N ALA A 346 23.49 -23.40 -38.61
CA ALA A 346 24.15 -22.09 -38.48
C ALA A 346 25.66 -22.13 -38.79
N GLN A 347 26.34 -23.24 -38.49
CA GLN A 347 27.76 -23.46 -38.79
C GLN A 347 28.01 -23.55 -40.31
N GLU A 348 27.13 -24.21 -41.06
CA GLU A 348 27.24 -24.32 -42.52
C GLU A 348 26.95 -22.96 -43.19
N VAL A 349 25.97 -22.22 -42.65
CA VAL A 349 25.67 -20.87 -43.11
C VAL A 349 26.82 -19.90 -42.81
N TYR A 350 27.55 -20.09 -41.71
CA TYR A 350 28.68 -19.23 -41.33
C TYR A 350 29.75 -19.17 -42.41
N ASP A 351 30.03 -20.28 -43.08
CA ASP A 351 31.06 -20.36 -44.13
C ASP A 351 30.71 -19.52 -45.38
N ILE A 352 29.43 -19.20 -45.59
CA ILE A 352 28.92 -18.47 -46.76
C ILE A 352 28.47 -17.05 -46.38
N PHE A 353 27.74 -16.92 -45.27
CA PHE A 353 27.17 -15.68 -44.74
C PHE A 353 27.61 -15.44 -43.28
N PRO A 354 28.91 -15.22 -43.00
CA PRO A 354 29.41 -15.13 -41.62
C PRO A 354 28.78 -13.98 -40.82
N LYS A 355 28.39 -12.89 -41.50
CA LYS A 355 27.74 -11.72 -40.87
C LYS A 355 26.27 -11.95 -40.50
N ALA A 356 25.66 -13.01 -41.02
CA ALA A 356 24.29 -13.40 -40.68
C ALA A 356 24.24 -14.26 -39.40
N ILE A 357 25.39 -14.64 -38.84
CA ILE A 357 25.48 -15.51 -37.69
C ILE A 357 25.89 -14.72 -36.45
N SER A 358 25.14 -14.91 -35.38
CA SER A 358 25.42 -14.33 -34.06
C SER A 358 25.44 -15.43 -33.02
N SER A 359 26.23 -15.24 -31.95
CA SER A 359 26.38 -16.19 -30.85
C SER A 359 25.74 -15.62 -29.59
N HIS A 360 25.04 -16.46 -28.86
CA HIS A 360 24.43 -16.11 -27.58
C HIS A 360 24.56 -17.28 -26.61
N GLU A 361 24.49 -16.97 -25.32
CA GLU A 361 24.49 -17.98 -24.27
C GLU A 361 23.10 -18.64 -24.16
N TYR A 362 23.07 -19.96 -23.99
CA TYR A 362 21.86 -20.73 -23.77
C TYR A 362 22.04 -21.69 -22.59
N TYR A 363 21.22 -21.50 -21.55
CA TYR A 363 21.27 -22.32 -20.33
C TYR A 363 19.86 -22.72 -19.92
N THR A 364 19.67 -24.03 -19.70
CA THR A 364 18.51 -24.64 -19.04
C THR A 364 19.02 -25.57 -17.94
N ASP A 365 18.11 -26.11 -17.13
CA ASP A 365 18.46 -27.07 -16.07
C ASP A 365 19.16 -28.33 -16.61
N THR A 366 18.97 -28.65 -17.89
CA THR A 366 19.44 -29.89 -18.53
C THR A 366 20.42 -29.67 -19.68
N LEU A 367 20.53 -28.46 -20.23
CA LEU A 367 21.37 -28.16 -21.39
C LEU A 367 22.08 -26.81 -21.24
N SER A 368 23.39 -26.80 -21.44
CA SER A 368 24.24 -25.61 -21.33
C SER A 368 25.10 -25.47 -22.57
N ILE A 369 24.83 -24.43 -23.37
CA ILE A 369 25.55 -24.08 -24.60
C ILE A 369 25.96 -22.60 -24.51
N PRO A 370 27.21 -22.28 -24.13
CA PRO A 370 27.65 -20.89 -23.92
C PRO A 370 27.74 -20.07 -25.22
N ASN A 371 27.79 -20.72 -26.37
CA ASN A 371 27.98 -20.09 -27.68
C ASN A 371 27.01 -20.65 -28.73
N LEU A 372 25.71 -20.67 -28.41
CA LEU A 372 24.68 -21.10 -29.34
C LEU A 372 24.56 -20.10 -30.49
N LEU A 373 24.71 -20.60 -31.73
CA LEU A 373 24.63 -19.79 -32.94
C LEU A 373 23.17 -19.61 -33.39
N SER A 374 22.82 -18.38 -33.78
CA SER A 374 21.54 -18.02 -34.41
C SER A 374 21.75 -17.36 -35.76
N ILE A 375 20.74 -17.44 -36.64
CA ILE A 375 20.80 -17.01 -38.03
C ILE A 375 19.85 -15.82 -38.25
N ASP A 376 20.35 -14.73 -38.81
CA ASP A 376 19.57 -13.68 -39.46
C ASP A 376 19.35 -14.03 -40.94
N ILE A 377 18.13 -14.47 -41.26
CA ILE A 377 17.77 -14.92 -42.60
C ILE A 377 17.59 -13.77 -43.61
N SER A 378 17.58 -12.50 -43.19
CA SER A 378 17.31 -11.37 -44.09
C SER A 378 18.29 -11.30 -45.27
N GLN A 379 19.59 -11.48 -45.02
CA GLN A 379 20.61 -11.46 -46.07
C GLN A 379 20.48 -12.66 -47.02
N ILE A 380 20.08 -13.81 -46.50
CA ILE A 380 19.83 -15.02 -47.29
C ILE A 380 18.63 -14.78 -48.20
N ASN A 381 17.53 -14.22 -47.69
CA ASN A 381 16.34 -13.89 -48.48
C ASN A 381 16.63 -12.89 -49.60
N TYR A 382 17.43 -11.85 -49.35
CA TYR A 382 17.85 -10.92 -50.39
C TYR A 382 18.79 -11.57 -51.42
N SER A 383 19.68 -12.46 -50.99
CA SER A 383 20.54 -13.23 -51.89
C SER A 383 19.74 -14.21 -52.75
N LEU A 384 18.69 -14.82 -52.19
CA LEU A 384 17.74 -15.65 -52.94
C LEU A 384 17.05 -14.84 -54.03
N TYR A 385 16.60 -13.62 -53.73
CA TYR A 385 16.08 -12.70 -54.75
C TYR A 385 17.11 -12.42 -55.86
N GLY A 386 18.38 -12.15 -55.48
CA GLY A 386 19.47 -11.95 -56.44
C GLY A 386 19.75 -13.20 -57.30
N ALA A 387 19.70 -14.40 -56.71
CA ALA A 387 19.85 -15.66 -57.42
C ALA A 387 18.73 -15.89 -58.44
N VAL A 388 17.48 -15.57 -58.07
CA VAL A 388 16.34 -15.61 -59.00
C VAL A 388 16.55 -14.61 -60.14
N LYS A 389 17.03 -13.40 -59.86
CA LYS A 389 17.39 -12.44 -60.92
C LYS A 389 18.45 -12.99 -61.86
N LYS A 390 19.46 -13.70 -61.35
CA LYS A 390 20.48 -14.35 -62.19
C LYS A 390 19.89 -15.47 -63.06
N LEU A 391 19.01 -16.30 -62.50
CA LEU A 391 18.33 -17.36 -63.24
C LEU A 391 17.50 -16.81 -64.41
N ILE A 392 16.84 -15.67 -64.21
CA ILE A 392 16.11 -14.97 -65.28
C ILE A 392 17.08 -14.52 -66.39
N GLU A 393 18.22 -13.93 -66.04
CA GLU A 393 19.24 -13.52 -67.02
C GLU A 393 19.76 -14.71 -67.85
N ILE A 394 20.07 -15.83 -67.19
CA ILE A 394 20.52 -17.06 -67.86
C ILE A 394 19.43 -17.58 -68.82
N ASN A 395 18.17 -17.62 -68.40
CA ASN A 395 17.07 -18.06 -69.24
C ASN A 395 16.90 -17.17 -70.49
N GLU A 396 16.99 -15.85 -70.33
CA GLU A 396 16.90 -14.91 -71.46
C GLU A 396 18.08 -15.05 -72.44
N GLU A 397 19.29 -15.39 -71.96
CA GLU A 397 20.45 -15.69 -72.80
C GLU A 397 20.28 -17.02 -73.56
N ASP A 398 19.80 -18.05 -72.88
CA ASP A 398 19.54 -19.37 -73.49
C ASP A 398 18.46 -19.28 -74.57
N GLU A 399 17.39 -18.51 -74.35
CA GLU A 399 16.36 -18.25 -75.37
C GLU A 399 16.94 -17.55 -76.62
N LYS A 400 17.85 -16.58 -76.43
CA LYS A 400 18.54 -15.93 -77.56
C LYS A 400 19.42 -16.90 -78.32
N HIS A 401 20.18 -17.75 -77.63
CA HIS A 401 21.00 -18.79 -78.26
C HIS A 401 20.14 -19.79 -79.03
N LEU A 402 19.03 -20.24 -78.45
CA LEU A 402 18.09 -21.15 -79.09
C LEU A 402 17.50 -20.54 -80.36
N ASN A 403 17.08 -19.27 -80.31
CA ASN A 403 16.60 -18.54 -81.48
C ASN A 403 17.68 -18.42 -82.57
N SER A 404 18.92 -18.13 -82.18
CA SER A 404 20.05 -18.08 -83.10
C SER A 404 20.32 -19.45 -83.74
N PHE A 405 20.26 -20.55 -82.99
CA PHE A 405 20.44 -21.90 -83.53
C PHE A 405 19.31 -22.28 -84.47
N ASN A 406 18.06 -21.99 -84.13
CA ASN A 406 16.90 -22.20 -84.99
C ASN A 406 17.03 -21.45 -86.32
N ASN A 407 17.49 -20.19 -86.28
CA ASN A 407 17.77 -19.42 -87.49
C ASN A 407 18.88 -20.04 -88.35
N ARG A 408 19.98 -20.50 -87.74
CA ARG A 408 21.06 -21.19 -88.47
C ARG A 408 20.59 -22.51 -89.09
N ILE A 409 19.80 -23.30 -88.37
CA ILE A 409 19.19 -24.54 -88.89
C ILE A 409 18.28 -24.21 -90.08
N LYS A 410 17.46 -23.16 -89.99
CA LYS A 410 16.61 -22.70 -91.10
C LYS A 410 17.46 -22.34 -92.32
N THR A 411 18.53 -21.56 -92.15
CA THR A 411 19.46 -21.21 -93.24
C THR A 411 20.11 -22.45 -93.85
N ILE A 412 20.59 -23.40 -93.04
CA ILE A 412 21.19 -24.65 -93.51
C ILE A 412 20.16 -25.48 -94.30
N LYS A 413 18.92 -25.60 -93.82
CA LYS A 413 17.82 -26.25 -94.55
C LYS A 413 17.57 -25.58 -95.90
N THR A 414 17.58 -24.24 -95.95
CA THR A 414 17.43 -23.50 -97.22
C THR A 414 18.60 -23.74 -98.18
N ILE A 415 19.85 -23.79 -97.68
CA ILE A 415 21.04 -24.08 -98.50
C ILE A 415 21.00 -25.53 -99.03
N LEU A 416 20.64 -26.51 -98.19
CA LEU A 416 20.46 -27.90 -98.60
C LEU A 416 19.30 -28.05 -99.61
N ASN A 417 18.24 -27.25 -99.49
CA ASN A 417 17.13 -27.21 -100.44
C ASN A 417 17.40 -26.43 -101.76
N ILE A 418 18.65 -26.04 -102.05
CA ILE A 418 19.05 -25.59 -103.41
C ILE A 418 19.45 -26.78 -104.31
N ALA A 419 19.51 -28.01 -103.78
CA ALA A 419 19.70 -29.22 -104.58
C ALA A 419 18.63 -30.28 -104.30
N MET A 420 17.35 -29.93 -104.47
CA MET A 420 16.27 -30.80 -104.98
C MET A 420 14.91 -30.17 -104.68
N GLU A 421 14.13 -29.94 -105.73
CA GLU A 421 12.67 -29.82 -105.63
C GLU A 421 12.11 -31.04 -104.90
N LEU A 422 11.26 -30.84 -103.89
CA LEU A 422 9.97 -31.53 -103.80
C LEU A 422 9.04 -30.79 -102.81
N THR A 423 8.06 -30.11 -103.39
CA THR A 423 6.68 -29.85 -102.94
C THR A 423 6.41 -29.37 -101.50
N THR A 424 5.95 -28.11 -101.45
CA THR A 424 5.29 -27.41 -100.35
C THR A 424 4.01 -28.10 -99.86
N SER A 425 3.97 -28.50 -98.59
CA SER A 425 2.71 -28.65 -97.83
C SER A 425 2.83 -27.89 -96.49
N ASN A 426 2.40 -26.64 -96.55
CA ASN A 426 1.72 -25.85 -95.51
C ASN A 426 2.12 -26.06 -94.04
N LEU A 427 2.98 -25.14 -93.59
CA LEU A 427 2.74 -24.24 -92.45
C LEU A 427 1.47 -24.55 -91.62
N LEU A 428 1.67 -25.17 -90.45
CA LEU A 428 0.76 -25.06 -89.31
C LEU A 428 1.58 -24.52 -88.14
N ASP A 429 1.46 -23.20 -87.99
CA ASP A 429 1.72 -22.46 -86.77
C ASP A 429 0.67 -22.89 -85.73
N THR A 430 1.09 -23.66 -84.74
CA THR A 430 0.31 -23.85 -83.51
C THR A 430 1.06 -23.17 -82.39
N SER A 431 0.72 -21.88 -82.23
CA SER A 431 0.87 -21.15 -80.99
C SER A 431 0.31 -21.95 -79.81
N SER A 432 1.09 -21.94 -78.75
CA SER A 432 0.90 -22.61 -77.46
C SER A 432 -0.47 -22.34 -76.84
N ASN A 433 -1.37 -23.32 -76.89
CA ASN A 433 -2.45 -23.44 -75.92
C ASN A 433 -1.96 -24.34 -74.77
N VAL A 434 -1.34 -23.72 -73.77
CA VAL A 434 -1.16 -24.37 -72.46
C VAL A 434 -2.49 -24.25 -71.74
N ILE A 435 -3.21 -25.38 -71.65
CA ILE A 435 -4.32 -25.54 -70.70
C ILE A 435 -3.69 -25.71 -69.32
N LEU A 436 -3.90 -24.74 -68.44
CA LEU A 436 -3.66 -24.89 -67.01
C LEU A 436 -4.78 -25.80 -66.46
N ASP A 437 -4.44 -27.05 -66.16
CA ASP A 437 -5.26 -27.92 -65.32
C ASP A 437 -5.15 -27.44 -63.86
N THR A 438 -6.25 -26.90 -63.33
CA THR A 438 -6.37 -26.44 -61.94
C THR A 438 -6.93 -27.50 -61.00
N SER A 439 -6.89 -28.79 -61.34
CA SER A 439 -7.36 -29.85 -60.44
C SER A 439 -6.20 -30.46 -59.64
N ASN A 440 -5.72 -29.75 -58.60
CA ASN A 440 -5.14 -30.34 -57.36
C ASN A 440 -4.73 -29.28 -56.32
N ILE A 441 -5.64 -28.39 -55.93
CA ILE A 441 -5.51 -27.66 -54.66
C ILE A 441 -6.77 -27.88 -53.84
N LEU A 442 -6.84 -29.06 -53.23
CA LEU A 442 -7.59 -29.33 -52.00
C LEU A 442 -7.10 -30.69 -51.49
N ASP A 443 -6.05 -30.65 -50.67
CA ASP A 443 -5.89 -31.49 -49.47
C ASP A 443 -4.51 -31.24 -48.84
N THR A 444 -4.43 -30.29 -47.90
CA THR A 444 -4.04 -30.45 -46.48
C THR A 444 -3.85 -29.11 -45.81
#